data_AF-A0A1H4E3Y8-F1
#
_entry.id   AF-A0A1H4E3Y8-F1
#
_cell.length_a   1.000
_cell.length_b   1.000
_cell.length_c   1.000
_cell.angle_alpha   90.00
_cell.angle_beta   90.00
_cell.angle_gamma   90.00
#
_symmetry.space_group_name_H-M   'P 1'
#
loop_
_entity.id
_entity.type
_entity.pdbx_description
1 polymer ?
#
loop_
_entity_poly.entity_id
_entity_poly.type
_entity_poly.pdbx_seq_one_letter_code
_entity_poly.pdbx_strand_id
1 'polypeptide(L)'
;MSNETSIEQKVYEYEYEYCMFMGISSLPEYRIEPYHFVPQKTIAKAQARYDFCANQYVLRVCEDFELSRNTLFHEFTHILDNEEVGGTDIGNYLFSIGYTEYHAAQIALLELLGCRSAKDENFRFSMKVQCADYPSVSDYILDRRQRYLNDMKSIIIPNDMGLIKDELGILFNYLGFVSVCKMYGTDYDEIADDELFSFFSMGDGMSIKNLMVGWLDNEKVKESMSLFKRILLPLISEKDKRDLAFYNII
;
A
#
# COMPACT_ATOMS: atom_id res chain seq x y z
N MET A 1 7.40 -6.50 37.65
CA MET A 1 8.29 -6.14 36.53
C MET A 1 7.53 -6.51 35.27
N SER A 2 7.00 -5.52 34.56
CA SER A 2 6.38 -5.74 33.25
C SER A 2 7.47 -6.21 32.30
N ASN A 3 7.29 -7.38 31.67
CA ASN A 3 8.07 -7.74 30.51
C ASN A 3 7.60 -6.82 29.37
N GLU A 4 8.21 -5.65 29.23
CA GLU A 4 8.07 -4.87 28.01
C GLU A 4 8.78 -5.65 26.91
N THR A 5 7.99 -6.29 26.04
CA THR A 5 8.49 -6.91 24.80
C THR A 5 9.15 -5.82 23.96
N SER A 6 10.39 -6.03 23.53
CA SER A 6 11.06 -5.02 22.70
C SER A 6 10.34 -4.86 21.36
N ILE A 7 10.48 -3.68 20.73
CA ILE A 7 9.88 -3.43 19.42
C ILE A 7 10.33 -4.46 18.37
N GLU A 8 11.60 -4.86 18.43
CA GLU A 8 12.16 -5.92 17.60
C GLU A 8 11.49 -7.27 17.84
N GLN A 9 11.27 -7.65 19.10
CA GLN A 9 10.56 -8.89 19.42
C GLN A 9 9.14 -8.90 18.85
N LYS A 10 8.42 -7.77 18.96
CA LYS A 10 7.06 -7.63 18.40
C LYS A 10 7.06 -7.68 16.87
N VAL A 11 8.06 -7.07 16.22
CA VAL A 11 8.25 -7.16 14.77
C VAL A 11 8.48 -8.61 14.35
N TYR A 12 9.38 -9.34 14.99
CA TYR A 12 9.66 -10.74 14.65
C TYR A 12 8.48 -11.68 14.91
N GLU A 13 7.69 -11.44 15.96
CA GLU A 13 6.45 -12.18 16.22
C GLU A 13 5.45 -12.00 15.07
N TYR A 14 5.21 -10.76 14.66
CA TYR A 14 4.29 -10.48 13.55
C TYR A 14 4.85 -10.88 12.19
N GLU A 15 6.18 -10.86 11.98
CA GLU A 15 6.79 -11.41 10.77
C GLU A 15 6.54 -12.91 10.66
N TYR A 16 6.68 -13.65 11.77
CA TYR A 16 6.38 -15.07 11.78
C TYR A 16 4.90 -15.33 11.45
N GLU A 17 3.98 -14.59 12.05
CA GLU A 17 2.55 -14.67 11.73
C GLU A 17 2.25 -14.29 10.28
N TYR A 18 2.93 -13.28 9.73
CA TYR A 18 2.82 -12.86 8.34
C TYR A 18 3.28 -13.97 7.39
N CYS A 19 4.43 -14.58 7.66
CA CYS A 19 4.95 -15.67 6.84
C CYS A 19 4.00 -16.87 6.84
N MET A 20 3.41 -17.20 8.00
CA MET A 20 2.37 -18.23 8.12
C MET A 20 1.10 -17.86 7.34
N PHE A 21 0.64 -16.61 7.43
CA PHE A 21 -0.53 -16.11 6.72
C PHE A 21 -0.37 -16.15 5.19
N MET A 22 0.78 -15.69 4.70
CA MET A 22 1.14 -15.69 3.28
C MET A 22 1.54 -17.09 2.77
N GLY A 23 1.89 -17.99 3.68
CA GLY A 23 2.40 -19.32 3.35
C GLY A 23 3.75 -19.26 2.63
N ILE A 24 4.66 -18.42 3.15
CA ILE A 24 6.07 -18.28 2.73
C ILE A 24 6.99 -18.65 3.90
N SER A 25 8.25 -18.96 3.62
CA SER A 25 9.20 -19.38 4.67
C SER A 25 9.80 -18.23 5.46
N SER A 26 10.02 -17.08 4.81
CA SER A 26 10.74 -15.93 5.36
C SER A 26 10.55 -14.71 4.47
N LEU A 27 10.73 -13.52 5.03
CA LEU A 27 10.90 -12.29 4.26
C LEU A 27 12.34 -12.16 3.72
N PRO A 28 12.56 -11.31 2.70
CA PRO A 28 13.89 -10.80 2.36
C PRO A 28 14.57 -10.17 3.57
N GLU A 29 15.91 -10.16 3.62
CA GLU A 29 16.64 -9.55 4.74
C GLU A 29 16.38 -8.03 4.82
N TYR A 30 16.00 -7.56 6.01
CA TYR A 30 15.77 -6.14 6.28
C TYR A 30 16.34 -5.74 7.64
N ARG A 31 16.58 -4.43 7.80
CA ARG A 31 17.00 -3.83 9.08
C ARG A 31 15.82 -3.09 9.72
N ILE A 32 15.65 -3.26 11.03
CA ILE A 32 14.71 -2.45 11.82
C ILE A 32 15.39 -1.13 12.21
N GLU A 33 14.72 -0.01 11.95
CA GLU A 33 15.19 1.33 12.30
C GLU A 33 14.14 2.02 13.18
N PRO A 34 14.29 1.95 14.52
CA PRO A 34 13.38 2.62 15.43
C PRO A 34 13.46 4.14 15.31
N TYR A 35 12.34 4.83 15.50
CA TYR A 35 12.31 6.29 15.58
C TYR A 35 11.23 6.79 16.54
N HIS A 36 11.40 8.03 17.01
CA HIS A 36 10.39 8.72 17.82
C HIS A 36 9.52 9.63 16.95
N PHE A 37 8.28 9.81 17.39
CA PHE A 37 7.31 10.72 16.82
C PHE A 37 7.83 12.16 16.92
N VAL A 38 7.84 12.83 15.77
CA VAL A 38 8.12 14.25 15.67
C VAL A 38 6.89 14.91 15.04
N PRO A 39 6.18 15.80 15.78
CA PRO A 39 5.04 16.53 15.25
C PRO A 39 5.34 17.16 13.88
N GLN A 40 4.37 17.09 12.96
CA GLN A 40 4.48 17.58 11.58
C GLN A 40 5.57 16.95 10.69
N LYS A 41 6.41 16.05 11.21
CA LYS A 41 7.45 15.34 10.43
C LYS A 41 7.23 13.83 10.36
N THR A 42 6.57 13.25 11.35
CA THR A 42 6.21 11.84 11.33
C THR A 42 4.93 11.64 10.53
N ILE A 43 5.05 10.84 9.47
CA ILE A 43 3.99 10.62 8.47
C ILE A 43 3.26 9.29 8.73
N ALA A 44 3.95 8.29 9.28
CA ALA A 44 3.39 6.96 9.54
C ALA A 44 3.86 6.38 10.88
N LYS A 45 3.24 5.28 11.34
CA LYS A 45 3.66 4.52 12.54
C LYS A 45 4.72 3.47 12.22
N ALA A 46 4.73 2.97 10.99
CA ALA A 46 5.79 2.15 10.43
C ALA A 46 5.94 2.52 8.94
N GLN A 47 7.08 2.20 8.34
CA GLN A 47 7.33 2.43 6.93
C GLN A 47 8.42 1.48 6.44
N ALA A 48 8.10 0.65 5.45
CA ALA A 48 9.06 -0.09 4.66
C ALA A 48 9.65 0.81 3.55
N ARG A 49 10.96 0.73 3.34
CA ARG A 49 11.64 1.37 2.22
C ARG A 49 12.85 0.55 1.78
N TYR A 50 13.24 0.69 0.52
CA TYR A 50 14.56 0.26 0.08
C TYR A 50 15.59 1.38 0.25
N ASP A 51 16.71 1.08 0.91
CA ASP A 51 17.85 1.98 0.99
C ASP A 51 18.83 1.67 -0.14
N PHE A 52 18.72 2.39 -1.26
CA PHE A 52 19.58 2.18 -2.43
C PHE A 52 21.07 2.46 -2.16
N CYS A 53 21.40 3.28 -1.16
CA CYS A 53 22.79 3.55 -0.79
C CYS A 53 23.39 2.39 0.01
N ALA A 54 22.61 1.81 0.93
CA ALA A 54 23.03 0.66 1.74
C ALA A 54 22.74 -0.70 1.08
N ASN A 55 22.00 -0.70 -0.04
CA ASN A 55 21.52 -1.90 -0.75
C ASN A 55 20.80 -2.87 0.20
N GLN A 56 19.85 -2.36 0.99
CA GLN A 56 19.15 -3.12 2.03
C GLN A 56 17.72 -2.60 2.24
N TYR A 57 16.77 -3.49 2.51
CA TYR A 57 15.44 -3.11 3.01
C TYR A 57 15.53 -2.55 4.44
N VAL A 58 14.73 -1.53 4.71
CA VAL A 58 14.63 -0.92 6.03
C VAL A 58 13.16 -0.85 6.43
N LEU A 59 12.85 -1.41 7.59
CA LEU A 59 11.58 -1.24 8.28
C LEU A 59 11.75 -0.18 9.36
N ARG A 60 11.24 1.02 9.12
CA ARG A 60 11.22 2.08 10.13
C ARG A 60 10.01 1.89 11.02
N VAL A 61 10.18 1.99 12.34
CA VAL A 61 9.10 1.73 13.29
C VAL A 61 9.07 2.79 14.38
N CYS A 62 7.89 3.38 14.62
CA CYS A 62 7.73 4.41 15.65
C CYS A 62 7.58 3.76 17.04
N GLU A 63 8.48 4.11 17.96
CA GLU A 63 8.48 3.55 19.33
C GLU A 63 7.41 4.16 20.24
N ASP A 64 6.87 5.32 19.86
CA ASP A 64 5.93 6.08 20.69
C ASP A 64 4.48 5.59 20.57
N PHE A 65 4.19 4.65 19.66
CA PHE A 65 2.86 4.14 19.43
C PHE A 65 2.81 2.61 19.44
N GLU A 66 1.67 2.08 19.88
CA GLU A 66 1.40 0.67 19.73
C GLU A 66 1.27 0.30 18.24
N LEU A 67 2.09 -0.67 17.82
CA LEU A 67 2.03 -1.26 16.50
C LEU A 67 0.92 -2.30 16.44
N SER A 68 0.00 -2.13 15.50
CA SER A 68 -0.98 -3.16 15.18
C SER A 68 -0.41 -4.15 14.18
N ARG A 69 -0.89 -5.40 14.25
CA ARG A 69 -0.49 -6.46 13.31
C ARG A 69 -0.77 -6.10 11.86
N ASN A 70 -1.96 -5.55 11.57
CA ASN A 70 -2.34 -5.10 10.23
C ASN A 70 -1.37 -4.07 9.64
N THR A 71 -0.81 -3.17 10.48
CA THR A 71 0.16 -2.16 10.03
C THR A 71 1.45 -2.85 9.61
N LEU A 72 1.97 -3.78 10.40
CA LEU A 72 3.20 -4.49 10.04
C LEU A 72 3.00 -5.45 8.87
N PHE A 73 1.84 -6.10 8.74
CA PHE A 73 1.51 -6.91 7.57
C PHE A 73 1.54 -6.08 6.27
N HIS A 74 1.03 -4.85 6.31
CA HIS A 74 1.11 -3.91 5.19
C HIS A 74 2.58 -3.63 4.81
N GLU A 75 3.41 -3.25 5.77
CA GLU A 75 4.83 -2.95 5.52
C GLU A 75 5.65 -4.18 5.11
N PHE A 76 5.37 -5.36 5.65
CA PHE A 76 6.00 -6.61 5.22
C PHE A 76 5.63 -6.97 3.79
N THR A 77 4.39 -6.67 3.37
CA THR A 77 3.96 -6.86 1.98
C THR A 77 4.76 -5.97 1.05
N HIS A 78 5.06 -4.73 1.43
CA HIS A 78 5.96 -3.88 0.65
C HIS A 78 7.38 -4.45 0.54
N ILE A 79 7.95 -5.02 1.61
CA ILE A 79 9.29 -5.63 1.54
C ILE A 79 9.28 -6.81 0.57
N LEU A 80 8.26 -7.67 0.65
CA LEU A 80 8.11 -8.83 -0.22
C LEU A 80 7.91 -8.41 -1.68
N ASP A 81 6.94 -7.54 -1.96
CA ASP A 81 6.60 -7.11 -3.31
C ASP A 81 7.75 -6.36 -3.99
N ASN A 82 8.48 -5.53 -3.23
CA ASN A 82 9.62 -4.84 -3.77
C ASN A 82 10.75 -5.80 -4.13
N GLU A 83 10.94 -6.91 -3.40
CA GLU A 83 11.91 -7.93 -3.81
C GLU A 83 11.50 -8.64 -5.10
N GLU A 84 10.21 -8.95 -5.24
CA GLU A 84 9.70 -9.68 -6.40
C GLU A 84 9.61 -8.81 -7.67
N VAL A 85 9.24 -7.53 -7.52
CA VAL A 85 8.87 -6.65 -8.64
C VAL A 85 9.84 -5.48 -8.83
N GLY A 86 10.25 -4.84 -7.74
CA GLY A 86 11.15 -3.68 -7.77
C GLY A 86 12.61 -4.06 -7.97
N GLY A 87 13.07 -5.06 -7.20
CA GLY A 87 14.47 -5.40 -7.01
C GLY A 87 15.29 -4.18 -6.58
N THR A 88 16.53 -4.14 -7.07
CA THR A 88 17.48 -3.02 -6.86
C THR A 88 17.34 -1.90 -7.91
N ASP A 89 16.37 -1.99 -8.82
CA ASP A 89 16.16 -0.99 -9.87
C ASP A 89 15.26 0.14 -9.38
N ILE A 90 15.81 1.37 -9.36
CA ILE A 90 15.11 2.56 -8.86
C ILE A 90 13.84 2.85 -9.68
N GLY A 91 13.87 2.59 -10.99
CA GLY A 91 12.72 2.81 -11.87
C GLY A 91 11.58 1.86 -11.57
N ASN A 92 11.88 0.56 -11.47
CA ASN A 92 10.89 -0.44 -11.10
C ASN A 92 10.34 -0.17 -9.70
N TYR A 93 11.18 0.18 -8.73
CA TYR A 93 10.74 0.56 -7.38
C TYR A 93 9.81 1.77 -7.38
N LEU A 94 10.08 2.79 -8.19
CA LEU A 94 9.21 3.97 -8.32
C LEU A 94 7.86 3.60 -8.97
N PHE A 95 7.89 2.81 -10.06
CA PHE A 95 6.69 2.53 -10.85
C PHE A 95 5.88 1.36 -10.30
N SER A 96 6.41 0.54 -9.38
CA SER A 96 5.68 -0.51 -8.69
C SER A 96 4.76 -0.01 -7.57
N ILE A 97 4.89 1.25 -7.14
CA ILE A 97 4.18 1.79 -5.96
C ILE A 97 2.68 1.57 -6.02
N GLY A 98 2.05 1.79 -7.19
CA GLY A 98 0.63 1.51 -7.32
C GLY A 98 0.28 0.04 -7.03
N TYR A 99 1.07 -0.90 -7.54
CA TYR A 99 0.86 -2.32 -7.25
C TYR A 99 1.13 -2.65 -5.78
N THR A 100 2.26 -2.20 -5.23
CA THR A 100 2.65 -2.60 -3.88
C THR A 100 1.70 -2.03 -2.82
N GLU A 101 1.17 -0.82 -3.00
CA GLU A 101 0.11 -0.26 -2.16
C GLU A 101 -1.20 -1.02 -2.27
N TYR A 102 -1.59 -1.39 -3.49
CA TYR A 102 -2.78 -2.18 -3.74
C TYR A 102 -2.71 -3.54 -3.05
N HIS A 103 -1.61 -4.27 -3.22
CA HIS A 103 -1.44 -5.59 -2.63
C HIS A 103 -1.32 -5.52 -1.10
N ALA A 104 -0.53 -4.58 -0.57
CA ALA A 104 -0.41 -4.39 0.87
C ALA A 104 -1.75 -4.01 1.54
N ALA A 105 -2.61 -3.27 0.86
CA ALA A 105 -3.97 -2.99 1.32
C ALA A 105 -4.86 -4.24 1.33
N GLN A 106 -4.75 -5.12 0.32
CA GLN A 106 -5.48 -6.39 0.30
C GLN A 106 -5.11 -7.26 1.51
N ILE A 107 -3.81 -7.41 1.77
CA ILE A 107 -3.30 -8.21 2.89
C ILE A 107 -3.73 -7.62 4.23
N ALA A 108 -3.59 -6.30 4.41
CA ALA A 108 -3.97 -5.64 5.64
C ALA A 108 -5.46 -5.79 5.96
N LEU A 109 -6.35 -5.68 4.96
CA LEU A 109 -7.79 -5.83 5.20
C LEU A 109 -8.19 -7.29 5.45
N LEU A 110 -7.60 -8.26 4.74
CA LEU A 110 -7.85 -9.68 5.02
C LEU A 110 -7.49 -10.04 6.46
N GLU A 111 -6.35 -9.55 6.94
CA GLU A 111 -5.93 -9.73 8.34
C GLU A 111 -6.91 -9.08 9.32
N LEU A 112 -7.32 -7.82 9.07
CA LEU A 112 -8.29 -7.11 9.91
C LEU A 112 -9.64 -7.83 10.02
N LEU A 113 -10.06 -8.50 8.95
CA LEU A 113 -11.32 -9.24 8.89
C LEU A 113 -11.20 -10.67 9.45
N GLY A 114 -10.04 -11.04 9.98
CA GLY A 114 -9.81 -12.34 10.61
C GLY A 114 -9.62 -13.48 9.61
N CYS A 115 -9.26 -13.19 8.36
CA CYS A 115 -8.81 -14.21 7.43
C CYS A 115 -7.55 -14.89 8.00
N ARG A 116 -7.44 -16.21 7.84
CA ARG A 116 -6.34 -16.99 8.41
C ARG A 116 -5.19 -17.22 7.43
N SER A 117 -5.43 -17.04 6.14
CA SER A 117 -4.42 -17.18 5.10
C SER A 117 -4.79 -16.37 3.87
N ALA A 118 -3.80 -15.74 3.24
CA ALA A 118 -3.97 -15.08 1.94
C ALA A 118 -4.46 -16.03 0.84
N LYS A 119 -4.26 -17.35 1.02
CA LYS A 119 -4.65 -18.40 0.07
C LYS A 119 -6.05 -18.97 0.34
N ASP A 120 -6.80 -18.44 1.31
CA ASP A 120 -8.15 -18.91 1.61
C ASP A 120 -9.18 -18.37 0.61
N GLU A 121 -9.43 -19.14 -0.45
CA GLU A 121 -10.44 -18.81 -1.47
C GLU A 121 -11.88 -18.90 -0.95
N ASN A 122 -12.10 -19.56 0.19
CA ASN A 122 -13.43 -19.75 0.79
C ASN A 122 -13.77 -18.70 1.84
N PHE A 123 -12.82 -17.82 2.19
CA PHE A 123 -13.04 -16.74 3.13
C PHE A 123 -14.21 -15.85 2.69
N ARG A 124 -15.14 -15.53 3.58
CA ARG A 124 -16.28 -14.65 3.28
C ARG A 124 -16.61 -13.81 4.50
N PHE A 125 -17.06 -12.58 4.28
CA PHE A 125 -17.49 -11.67 5.34
C PHE A 125 -18.69 -10.83 4.89
N SER A 126 -19.47 -10.33 5.84
CA SER A 126 -20.49 -9.31 5.55
C SER A 126 -19.88 -7.93 5.67
N MET A 127 -20.24 -7.00 4.79
CA MET A 127 -19.82 -5.60 4.82
C MET A 127 -20.22 -4.87 6.11
N LYS A 128 -21.13 -5.44 6.90
CA LYS A 128 -21.67 -4.90 8.15
C LYS A 128 -20.88 -5.31 9.40
N VAL A 129 -19.87 -6.17 9.28
CA VAL A 129 -19.04 -6.55 10.44
C VAL A 129 -18.11 -5.40 10.82
N GLN A 130 -17.84 -5.24 12.11
CA GLN A 130 -16.90 -4.24 12.63
C GLN A 130 -15.52 -4.41 11.99
N CYS A 131 -14.86 -3.30 11.65
CA CYS A 131 -13.54 -3.30 11.01
C CYS A 131 -12.64 -2.25 11.66
N ALA A 132 -11.60 -2.70 12.38
CA ALA A 132 -10.79 -1.84 13.24
C ALA A 132 -11.70 -1.00 14.18
N ASP A 133 -11.51 0.32 14.21
CA ASP A 133 -12.29 1.26 15.03
C ASP A 133 -13.60 1.71 14.35
N TYR A 134 -13.95 1.15 13.19
CA TYR A 134 -15.13 1.54 12.42
C TYR A 134 -16.30 0.56 12.68
N PRO A 135 -17.55 1.06 12.75
CA PRO A 135 -18.71 0.22 13.02
C PRO A 135 -18.94 -0.88 11.99
N SER A 136 -18.52 -0.66 10.74
CA SER A 136 -18.64 -1.62 9.66
C SER A 136 -17.48 -1.55 8.65
N VAL A 137 -17.30 -2.59 7.84
CA VAL A 137 -16.39 -2.54 6.68
C VAL A 137 -16.84 -1.46 5.71
N SER A 138 -18.14 -1.30 5.47
CA SER A 138 -18.66 -0.21 4.63
C SER A 138 -18.19 1.17 5.12
N ASP A 139 -18.29 1.44 6.42
CA ASP A 139 -17.84 2.71 7.00
C ASP A 139 -16.32 2.88 6.88
N TYR A 140 -15.56 1.80 7.09
CA TYR A 140 -14.12 1.77 6.90
C TYR A 140 -13.77 2.18 5.45
N ILE A 141 -14.35 1.52 4.44
CA ILE A 141 -14.06 1.79 3.03
C ILE A 141 -14.47 3.21 2.63
N LEU A 142 -15.63 3.69 3.08
CA LEU A 142 -16.11 5.05 2.76
C LEU A 142 -15.22 6.14 3.36
N ASP A 143 -14.67 5.92 4.56
CA ASP A 143 -13.71 6.85 5.17
C ASP A 143 -12.41 6.95 4.33
N ARG A 144 -11.87 5.83 3.86
CA ARG A 144 -10.65 5.83 3.00
C ARG A 144 -10.91 6.49 1.65
N ARG A 145 -12.07 6.24 1.06
CA ARG A 145 -12.53 6.94 -0.15
C ARG A 145 -12.54 8.46 0.07
N GLN A 146 -13.11 8.91 1.19
CA GLN A 146 -13.22 10.33 1.49
C GLN A 146 -11.86 10.96 1.78
N ARG A 147 -10.95 10.23 2.43
CA ARG A 147 -9.56 10.66 2.65
C ARG A 147 -8.89 10.96 1.31
N TYR A 148 -8.87 10.01 0.38
CA TYR A 148 -8.29 10.22 -0.94
C TYR A 148 -8.91 11.43 -1.67
N LEU A 149 -10.23 11.58 -1.64
CA LEU A 149 -10.89 12.72 -2.28
C LEU A 149 -10.48 14.07 -1.66
N ASN A 150 -10.29 14.12 -0.34
CA ASN A 150 -9.86 15.33 0.35
C ASN A 150 -8.41 15.67 0.01
N ASP A 151 -7.54 14.67 0.02
CA ASP A 151 -6.11 14.83 -0.20
C ASP A 151 -5.85 15.23 -1.66
N MET A 152 -6.43 14.54 -2.64
CA MET A 152 -6.34 14.90 -4.07
C MET A 152 -6.85 16.30 -4.41
N LYS A 153 -7.94 16.74 -3.77
CA LYS A 153 -8.44 18.12 -3.96
C LYS A 153 -7.44 19.17 -3.47
N SER A 154 -6.61 18.83 -2.49
CA SER A 154 -5.55 19.72 -1.98
C SER A 154 -4.30 19.75 -2.86
N ILE A 155 -4.13 18.77 -3.76
CA ILE A 155 -2.92 18.56 -4.59
C ILE A 155 -2.98 19.26 -5.94
N ILE A 156 -4.09 19.93 -6.27
CA ILE A 156 -4.23 20.62 -7.57
C ILE A 156 -3.08 21.62 -7.84
N ILE A 157 -2.28 22.00 -6.83
CA ILE A 157 -0.90 22.47 -7.02
C ILE A 157 0.00 21.98 -5.85
N PRO A 158 0.81 20.92 -6.03
CA PRO A 158 2.25 21.18 -6.18
C PRO A 158 2.96 20.29 -7.23
N ASN A 159 4.05 20.86 -7.76
CA ASN A 159 5.02 20.24 -8.67
C ASN A 159 5.96 19.23 -7.99
N ASP A 160 5.56 18.62 -6.87
CA ASP A 160 6.41 17.74 -6.08
C ASP A 160 6.10 16.28 -6.40
N MET A 161 7.05 15.59 -7.05
CA MET A 161 6.91 14.17 -7.40
C MET A 161 6.63 13.29 -6.17
N GLY A 162 7.24 13.58 -5.02
CA GLY A 162 7.04 12.79 -3.80
C GLY A 162 5.59 12.83 -3.35
N LEU A 163 5.02 14.03 -3.26
CA LEU A 163 3.61 14.21 -2.89
C LEU A 163 2.67 13.54 -3.90
N ILE A 164 2.85 13.76 -5.20
CA ILE A 164 1.99 13.16 -6.23
C ILE A 164 2.06 11.62 -6.17
N LYS A 165 3.26 11.07 -6.00
CA LYS A 165 3.51 9.64 -5.94
C LYS A 165 2.84 9.00 -4.72
N ASP A 166 2.95 9.62 -3.55
CA ASP A 166 2.34 9.12 -2.32
C ASP A 166 0.80 9.14 -2.43
N GLU A 167 0.24 10.13 -3.12
CA GLU A 167 -1.20 10.34 -3.25
C GLU A 167 -1.84 9.43 -4.29
N LEU A 168 -1.13 9.16 -5.38
CA LEU A 168 -1.44 8.02 -6.23
C LEU A 168 -1.33 6.71 -5.44
N GLY A 169 -0.35 6.55 -4.56
CA GLY A 169 -0.26 5.40 -3.65
C GLY A 169 -1.55 5.20 -2.84
N ILE A 170 -2.10 6.27 -2.25
CA ILE A 170 -3.35 6.26 -1.48
C ILE A 170 -4.55 5.81 -2.35
N LEU A 171 -4.62 6.22 -3.63
CA LEU A 171 -5.65 5.70 -4.55
C LEU A 171 -5.57 4.19 -4.68
N PHE A 172 -4.37 3.67 -4.97
CA PHE A 172 -4.19 2.25 -5.22
C PHE A 172 -4.39 1.42 -3.95
N ASN A 173 -3.99 1.96 -2.79
CA ASN A 173 -4.30 1.41 -1.48
C ASN A 173 -5.81 1.26 -1.28
N TYR A 174 -6.58 2.33 -1.55
CA TYR A 174 -8.04 2.28 -1.52
C TYR A 174 -8.61 1.19 -2.45
N LEU A 175 -8.10 1.09 -3.67
CA LEU A 175 -8.53 0.08 -4.63
C LEU A 175 -8.23 -1.35 -4.16
N GLY A 176 -7.14 -1.56 -3.42
CA GLY A 176 -6.82 -2.84 -2.79
C GLY A 176 -7.88 -3.26 -1.79
N PHE A 177 -8.32 -2.33 -0.94
CA PHE A 177 -9.43 -2.60 -0.01
C PHE A 177 -10.75 -2.91 -0.73
N VAL A 178 -11.10 -2.14 -1.75
CA VAL A 178 -12.29 -2.38 -2.58
C VAL A 178 -12.21 -3.75 -3.25
N SER A 179 -11.03 -4.15 -3.73
CA SER A 179 -10.85 -5.46 -4.35
C SER A 179 -11.14 -6.62 -3.38
N VAL A 180 -10.73 -6.53 -2.11
CA VAL A 180 -11.06 -7.55 -1.10
C VAL A 180 -12.57 -7.62 -0.88
N CYS A 181 -13.25 -6.46 -0.82
CA CYS A 181 -14.70 -6.40 -0.69
C CYS A 181 -15.43 -7.06 -1.87
N LYS A 182 -14.95 -6.83 -3.10
CA LYS A 182 -15.47 -7.48 -4.31
C LYS A 182 -15.24 -8.99 -4.33
N MET A 183 -14.08 -9.45 -3.86
CA MET A 183 -13.73 -10.88 -3.88
C MET A 183 -14.46 -11.69 -2.80
N TYR A 184 -14.59 -11.14 -1.60
CA TYR A 184 -14.95 -11.93 -0.41
C TYR A 184 -16.17 -11.39 0.36
N GLY A 185 -16.67 -10.19 0.02
CA GLY A 185 -17.88 -9.63 0.63
C GLY A 185 -19.15 -10.36 0.16
N THR A 186 -20.02 -10.75 1.09
CA THR A 186 -21.27 -11.47 0.77
C THR A 186 -22.43 -10.55 0.41
N ASP A 187 -22.39 -9.31 0.88
CA ASP A 187 -23.37 -8.25 0.65
C ASP A 187 -22.70 -6.95 0.19
N TYR A 188 -21.63 -7.06 -0.61
CA TYR A 188 -20.98 -5.92 -1.23
C TYR A 188 -21.89 -5.25 -2.26
N ASP A 189 -22.07 -3.94 -2.11
CA ASP A 189 -22.72 -3.07 -3.08
C ASP A 189 -21.66 -2.16 -3.71
N GLU A 190 -21.71 -2.03 -5.04
CA GLU A 190 -20.68 -1.31 -5.80
C GLU A 190 -20.69 0.17 -5.40
N ILE A 191 -19.52 0.67 -4.99
CA ILE A 191 -19.36 2.07 -4.59
C ILE A 191 -19.16 2.93 -5.83
N ALA A 192 -19.92 4.03 -5.94
CA ALA A 192 -19.79 4.96 -7.05
C ALA A 192 -18.47 5.76 -6.95
N ASP A 193 -17.47 5.34 -7.71
CA ASP A 193 -16.10 5.86 -7.65
C ASP A 193 -15.70 6.76 -8.82
N ASP A 194 -16.65 7.19 -9.65
CA ASP A 194 -16.36 8.05 -10.81
C ASP A 194 -15.63 9.34 -10.45
N GLU A 195 -15.92 9.91 -9.28
CA GLU A 195 -15.24 11.12 -8.77
C GLU A 195 -13.75 10.90 -8.51
N LEU A 196 -13.33 9.70 -8.06
CA LEU A 196 -11.93 9.39 -7.76
C LEU A 196 -11.04 9.50 -9.00
N PHE A 197 -11.60 9.21 -10.17
CA PHE A 197 -10.86 9.18 -11.43
C PHE A 197 -11.01 10.45 -12.26
N SER A 198 -11.76 11.44 -11.75
CA SER A 198 -11.99 12.72 -12.45
C SER A 198 -10.72 13.53 -12.70
N PHE A 199 -9.63 13.20 -11.99
CA PHE A 199 -8.30 13.81 -12.13
C PHE A 199 -7.46 13.22 -13.27
N PHE A 200 -7.90 12.10 -13.86
CA PHE A 200 -7.18 11.40 -14.93
C PHE A 200 -7.91 11.54 -16.27
N SER A 201 -7.23 11.17 -17.35
CA SER A 201 -7.93 10.98 -18.62
C SER A 201 -8.98 9.88 -18.47
N MET A 202 -10.10 9.98 -19.20
CA MET A 202 -11.16 8.96 -19.17
C MET A 202 -10.61 7.55 -19.47
N GLY A 203 -9.64 7.46 -20.39
CA GLY A 203 -8.98 6.19 -20.74
C GLY A 203 -8.12 5.64 -19.60
N ASP A 204 -7.40 6.49 -18.88
CA ASP A 204 -6.59 6.07 -17.72
C ASP A 204 -7.46 5.64 -16.55
N GLY A 205 -8.50 6.42 -16.21
CA GLY A 205 -9.45 6.04 -15.17
C GLY A 205 -10.11 4.68 -15.44
N MET A 206 -10.51 4.43 -16.69
CA MET A 206 -11.07 3.14 -17.08
C MET A 206 -10.02 2.01 -17.04
N SER A 207 -8.78 2.29 -17.43
CA SER A 207 -7.68 1.32 -17.34
C SER A 207 -7.43 0.89 -15.90
N ILE A 208 -7.39 1.84 -14.96
CA ILE A 208 -7.20 1.55 -13.52
C ILE A 208 -8.35 0.68 -13.01
N LYS A 209 -9.61 1.07 -13.26
CA LYS A 209 -10.79 0.34 -12.80
C LYS A 209 -10.82 -1.11 -13.28
N ASN A 210 -10.39 -1.36 -14.52
CA ASN A 210 -10.40 -2.70 -15.11
C ASN A 210 -9.24 -3.56 -14.63
N LEU A 211 -8.08 -2.95 -14.40
CA LEU A 211 -6.86 -3.67 -14.03
C LEU A 211 -6.83 -4.04 -12.55
N MET A 212 -7.22 -3.11 -11.67
CA MET A 212 -7.08 -3.25 -10.22
C MET A 212 -8.25 -4.04 -9.61
N VAL A 213 -8.42 -5.28 -10.07
CA VAL A 213 -9.47 -6.20 -9.63
C VAL A 213 -8.88 -7.56 -9.31
N GLY A 214 -9.04 -7.97 -8.07
CA GLY A 214 -8.60 -9.27 -7.56
C GLY A 214 -7.10 -9.35 -7.33
N TRP A 215 -6.58 -10.57 -7.26
CA TRP A 215 -5.15 -10.83 -7.23
C TRP A 215 -4.55 -10.58 -8.62
N LEU A 216 -3.46 -9.80 -8.68
CA LEU A 216 -2.77 -9.53 -9.93
C LEU A 216 -1.72 -10.62 -10.20
N ASP A 217 -1.68 -11.11 -11.43
CA ASP A 217 -0.59 -11.95 -11.91
C ASP A 217 0.59 -11.10 -12.40
N ASN A 218 1.70 -11.76 -12.75
CA ASN A 218 2.92 -11.08 -13.21
C ASN A 218 2.72 -10.20 -14.45
N GLU A 219 1.73 -10.50 -15.30
CA GLU A 219 1.44 -9.68 -16.49
C GLU A 219 0.72 -8.40 -16.06
N LYS A 220 -0.34 -8.54 -15.26
CA LYS A 220 -1.09 -7.42 -14.70
C LYS A 220 -0.26 -6.52 -13.79
N VAL A 221 0.69 -7.08 -13.05
CA VAL A 221 1.67 -6.30 -12.28
C VAL A 221 2.47 -5.38 -13.20
N LYS A 222 3.02 -5.90 -14.31
CA LYS A 222 3.76 -5.08 -15.29
C LYS A 222 2.87 -4.03 -15.98
N GLU A 223 1.63 -4.39 -16.28
CA GLU A 223 0.64 -3.45 -16.80
C GLU A 223 0.35 -2.32 -15.81
N SER A 224 0.24 -2.64 -14.51
CA SER A 224 -0.02 -1.65 -13.47
C SER A 224 1.14 -0.68 -13.30
N MET A 225 2.39 -1.16 -13.39
CA MET A 225 3.58 -0.31 -13.39
C MET A 225 3.59 0.65 -14.58
N SER A 226 3.25 0.13 -15.77
CA SER A 226 3.18 0.93 -16.99
C SER A 226 2.08 2.00 -16.91
N LEU A 227 0.93 1.64 -16.33
CA LEU A 227 -0.19 2.54 -16.08
C LEU A 227 0.17 3.62 -15.05
N PHE A 228 0.82 3.24 -13.94
CA PHE A 228 1.27 4.17 -12.91
C PHE A 228 2.27 5.18 -13.49
N LYS A 229 3.26 4.72 -14.26
CA LYS A 229 4.19 5.60 -14.99
C LYS A 229 3.45 6.57 -15.91
N ARG A 230 2.48 6.07 -16.69
CA ARG A 230 1.69 6.87 -17.63
C ARG A 230 0.89 7.97 -16.94
N ILE A 231 0.38 7.71 -15.74
CA ILE A 231 -0.40 8.67 -14.95
C ILE A 231 0.50 9.65 -14.19
N LEU A 232 1.61 9.18 -13.61
CA LEU A 232 2.52 10.01 -12.82
C LEU A 232 3.24 11.05 -13.68
N LEU A 233 3.81 10.65 -14.82
CA LEU A 233 4.71 11.52 -15.59
C LEU A 233 4.08 12.84 -16.05
N PRO A 234 2.82 12.88 -16.53
CA PRO A 234 2.17 14.14 -16.87
C PRO A 234 1.96 15.09 -15.69
N LEU A 235 1.91 14.58 -14.46
CA LEU A 235 1.59 15.35 -13.25
C LEU A 235 2.82 15.97 -12.58
N ILE A 236 4.00 15.38 -12.76
CA ILE A 236 5.25 15.85 -12.12
C ILE A 236 5.93 16.97 -12.91
N SER A 237 6.83 17.69 -12.24
CA SER A 237 7.49 18.86 -12.82
C SER A 237 8.53 18.50 -13.91
N GLU A 238 8.83 19.44 -14.81
CA GLU A 238 9.93 19.31 -15.77
C GLU A 238 11.32 19.21 -15.09
N LYS A 239 11.43 19.62 -13.82
CA LYS A 239 12.64 19.37 -13.04
C LYS A 239 12.73 17.89 -12.70
N ASP A 240 11.67 17.31 -12.12
CA ASP A 240 11.65 15.90 -11.71
C ASP A 240 11.84 14.98 -12.93
N LYS A 241 11.22 15.29 -14.08
CA LYS A 241 11.46 14.54 -15.33
C LYS A 241 12.92 14.54 -15.76
N ARG A 242 13.60 15.69 -15.65
CA ARG A 242 15.03 15.79 -15.96
C ARG A 242 15.88 14.99 -14.98
N ASP A 243 15.52 15.00 -13.69
CA ASP A 243 16.20 14.21 -12.68
C ASP A 243 16.02 12.70 -12.96
N LEU A 244 14.80 12.26 -13.27
CA LEU A 244 14.51 10.87 -13.67
C LEU A 244 15.29 10.46 -14.92
N ALA A 245 15.36 11.32 -15.95
CA ALA A 245 16.14 11.06 -17.16
C ALA A 245 17.65 11.00 -16.88
N PHE A 246 18.16 11.85 -15.98
CA PHE A 246 19.57 11.82 -15.57
C PHE A 246 19.95 10.49 -14.90
N TYR A 247 19.02 9.88 -14.16
CA TYR A 247 19.20 8.55 -13.57
C TYR A 247 18.81 7.38 -14.50
N ASN A 248 18.51 7.63 -15.78
CA ASN A 248 18.05 6.64 -16.77
C ASN A 248 16.77 5.88 -16.35
N ILE A 249 15.87 6.52 -15.60
CA ILE A 249 14.59 5.95 -15.17
C ILE A 249 13.50 6.13 -16.25
N ILE A 250 13.56 7.22 -17.02
CA ILE A 250 12.65 7.53 -18.12
C ILE A 250 13.38 7.91 -19.40
#